data_AF-A0A2I1HNR3-F1
#
_entry.id   AF-A0A2I1HNR3-F1
#
_cell.length_a   1.000
_cell.length_b   1.000
_cell.length_c   1.000
_cell.angle_alpha   90.00
_cell.angle_beta   90.00
_cell.angle_gamma   90.00
#
_symmetry.space_group_name_H-M   'P 1'
#
loop_
_entity.id
_entity.type
_entity.pdbx_description
1 polymer ?
#
loop_
_entity_poly.entity_id
_entity_poly.type
_entity_poly.pdbx_seq_one_letter_code
_entity_poly.pdbx_strand_id
1 'polypeptide(L)'
;MQLKYITDQYEEHGWFVEARLKGEDNHLTRLFWLRPSQIDLWQRFHDVMIYDNTSQINKYHMYLSLMIVVNNYTHSQMVATAIVSDETKETYQWILECLLRATNDLALRVLFTDAPSTKHNYCIWHIHKNLEKNLNIPIL
;
A
#
# COMPACT_ATOMS: atom_id res chain seq x y z
N MET A 1 -7.57 11.46 13.83
CA MET A 1 -7.32 12.54 12.85
C MET A 1 -7.33 12.01 11.41
N GLN A 2 -6.63 10.90 11.08
CA GLN A 2 -6.67 10.34 9.70
C GLN A 2 -7.95 9.56 9.36
N LEU A 3 -8.54 8.79 10.29
CA LEU A 3 -9.76 8.04 9.98
C LEU A 3 -10.96 8.92 9.66
N LYS A 4 -11.30 9.87 10.54
CA LYS A 4 -12.43 10.78 10.30
C LYS A 4 -12.30 11.54 8.98
N TYR A 5 -11.08 11.97 8.62
CA TYR A 5 -10.82 12.54 7.30
C TYR A 5 -11.17 11.58 6.17
N ILE A 6 -10.71 10.32 6.23
CA ILE A 6 -11.03 9.31 5.20
C ILE A 6 -12.55 9.02 5.16
N THR A 7 -13.24 8.97 6.31
CA THR A 7 -14.70 8.77 6.36
C THR A 7 -15.46 9.97 5.79
N ASP A 8 -15.02 11.19 6.09
CA ASP A 8 -15.64 12.42 5.57
C ASP A 8 -15.40 12.54 4.03
N GLN A 9 -14.25 12.09 3.52
CA GLN A 9 -13.96 12.07 2.08
C GLN A 9 -14.75 10.99 1.31
N TYR A 10 -15.12 9.87 1.96
CA TYR A 10 -15.94 8.82 1.36
C TYR A 10 -17.30 9.34 0.90
N GLU A 11 -17.99 10.11 1.75
CA GLU A 11 -19.35 10.59 1.47
C GLU A 11 -19.38 11.69 0.40
N GLU A 12 -18.29 12.45 0.23
CA GLU A 12 -18.28 13.64 -0.63
C GLU A 12 -17.61 13.40 -2.00
N HIS A 13 -16.68 12.43 -2.12
CA HIS A 13 -15.81 12.32 -3.30
C HIS A 13 -15.78 10.93 -3.97
N GLY A 14 -16.64 10.00 -3.56
CA GLY A 14 -16.77 8.68 -4.21
C GLY A 14 -15.55 7.78 -4.04
N TRP A 15 -14.81 7.93 -2.94
CA TRP A 15 -13.68 7.06 -2.64
C TRP A 15 -14.18 5.64 -2.37
N PHE A 16 -13.41 4.63 -2.76
CA PHE A 16 -13.64 3.28 -2.27
C PHE A 16 -12.89 3.14 -0.94
N VAL A 17 -13.61 2.78 0.13
CA VAL A 17 -13.04 2.63 1.48
C VAL A 17 -13.56 1.33 2.09
N GLU A 18 -12.65 0.55 2.66
CA GLU A 18 -12.94 -0.71 3.36
C GLU A 18 -12.23 -0.71 4.70
N ALA A 19 -12.95 -1.00 5.78
CA ALA A 19 -12.41 -1.01 7.13
C ALA A 19 -12.77 -2.30 7.89
N ARG A 20 -11.85 -2.80 8.71
CA ARG A 20 -12.09 -3.90 9.66
C ARG A 20 -11.80 -3.45 11.07
N LEU A 21 -12.81 -3.59 11.92
CA LEU A 21 -12.76 -3.35 13.36
C LEU A 21 -12.75 -4.70 14.09
N LYS A 22 -12.12 -4.77 15.26
CA LYS A 22 -12.05 -5.98 16.09
C LYS A 22 -12.21 -5.61 17.56
N GLY A 23 -12.81 -6.50 18.34
CA GLY A 23 -12.99 -6.33 19.78
C GLY A 23 -14.19 -5.47 20.14
N GLU A 24 -14.50 -5.41 21.43
CA GLU A 24 -15.64 -4.66 21.97
C GLU A 24 -15.44 -3.15 21.90
N ASP A 25 -14.19 -2.70 21.84
CA ASP A 25 -13.80 -1.30 21.71
C ASP A 25 -13.75 -0.79 20.25
N ASN A 26 -14.14 -1.64 19.29
CA ASN A 26 -14.09 -1.34 17.86
C ASN A 26 -12.70 -0.89 17.39
N HIS A 27 -11.65 -1.54 17.88
CA HIS A 27 -10.29 -1.24 17.48
C HIS A 27 -10.08 -1.45 15.97
N LEU A 28 -9.57 -0.45 15.27
CA LEU A 28 -9.26 -0.56 13.85
C LEU A 28 -8.05 -1.46 13.63
N THR A 29 -8.26 -2.53 12.86
CA THR A 29 -7.19 -3.47 12.50
C THR A 29 -6.75 -3.34 11.07
N ARG A 30 -7.67 -2.97 10.15
CA ARG A 30 -7.36 -2.80 8.74
C ARG A 30 -8.17 -1.66 8.15
N LEU A 31 -7.54 -0.84 7.33
CA LEU A 31 -8.17 0.23 6.57
C LEU A 31 -7.56 0.23 5.18
N PHE A 32 -8.40 0.27 4.15
CA PHE A 32 -7.98 0.32 2.76
C PHE A 32 -8.78 1.40 2.06
N TRP A 33 -8.12 2.17 1.19
CA TRP A 33 -8.80 3.16 0.39
C TRP A 33 -8.10 3.45 -0.94
N LEU A 34 -8.89 3.98 -1.86
CA LEU A 34 -8.44 4.57 -3.11
C LEU A 34 -9.47 5.59 -3.64
N ARG A 35 -8.96 6.54 -4.41
CA ARG A 35 -9.73 7.62 -5.04
C ARG A 35 -10.21 7.19 -6.43
N PRO A 36 -11.28 7.81 -6.97
CA PRO A 36 -11.71 7.56 -8.35
C PRO A 36 -10.57 7.70 -9.37
N SER A 37 -9.75 8.74 -9.26
CA SER A 37 -8.59 8.94 -10.15
C SER A 37 -7.53 7.83 -10.04
N GLN A 38 -7.48 7.12 -8.92
CA GLN A 38 -6.59 5.99 -8.73
C GLN A 38 -7.16 4.69 -9.33
N ILE A 39 -8.49 4.56 -9.41
CA ILE A 39 -9.15 3.52 -10.22
C ILE A 39 -8.77 3.70 -11.68
N ASP A 40 -8.85 4.94 -12.19
CA ASP A 40 -8.48 5.25 -13.59
C ASP A 40 -7.00 4.91 -13.87
N LEU A 41 -6.11 5.18 -12.91
CA LEU A 41 -4.71 4.80 -13.01
C LEU A 41 -4.54 3.27 -13.05
N TRP A 42 -5.25 2.53 -12.20
CA TRP A 42 -5.21 1.06 -12.20
C TRP A 42 -5.70 0.50 -13.53
N GLN A 43 -6.85 0.96 -14.03
CA GLN A 43 -7.41 0.53 -15.32
C GLN A 43 -6.41 0.64 -16.47
N ARG A 44 -5.53 1.65 -16.43
CA ARG A 44 -4.53 1.92 -17.48
C ARG A 44 -3.21 1.20 -17.30
N PHE A 45 -2.78 0.94 -16.05
CA PHE A 45 -1.40 0.54 -15.74
C PHE A 45 -1.28 -0.67 -14.78
N HIS A 46 -2.34 -1.47 -14.61
CA HIS A 46 -2.37 -2.64 -13.70
C HIS A 46 -1.44 -3.80 -14.07
N ASP A 47 -0.79 -3.78 -15.24
CA ASP A 47 0.08 -4.88 -15.68
C ASP A 47 1.18 -5.20 -14.66
N VAL A 48 1.77 -4.15 -14.08
CA VAL A 48 2.86 -4.26 -13.10
C VAL A 48 2.56 -3.37 -11.91
N MET A 49 2.57 -3.98 -10.72
CA MET A 49 2.43 -3.27 -9.45
C MET A 49 3.65 -3.50 -8.58
N ILE A 50 4.16 -2.40 -8.02
CA ILE A 50 5.12 -2.40 -6.92
C ILE A 50 4.33 -2.27 -5.62
N TYR A 51 4.58 -3.18 -4.70
CA TYR A 51 3.99 -3.20 -3.37
C TYR A 51 5.08 -2.99 -2.34
N ASP A 52 4.94 -1.91 -1.58
CA ASP A 52 5.88 -1.52 -0.53
C ASP A 52 5.14 -1.47 0.81
N ASN A 53 5.74 -2.06 1.84
CA ASN A 53 5.17 -2.04 3.18
C ASN A 53 6.14 -1.34 4.13
N THR A 54 5.71 -0.21 4.67
CA THR A 54 6.52 0.54 5.64
C THR A 54 6.12 0.13 7.06
N SER A 55 7.10 -0.34 7.81
CA SER A 55 6.91 -0.92 9.15
C SER A 55 6.79 0.14 10.24
N GLN A 56 5.63 0.21 10.88
CA GLN A 56 5.44 0.72 12.27
C GLN A 56 5.98 2.12 12.59
N ILE A 57 6.20 2.99 11.59
CA ILE A 57 6.72 4.36 11.82
C ILE A 57 5.59 5.34 12.19
N ASN A 58 4.33 4.95 12.02
CA ASN A 58 3.21 5.79 12.43
C ASN A 58 2.91 5.66 13.93
N LYS A 59 2.26 6.69 14.49
CA LYS A 59 1.89 6.77 15.91
C LYS A 59 0.96 5.66 16.44
N TYR A 60 0.46 4.82 15.54
CA TYR A 60 -0.43 3.70 15.85
C TYR A 60 0.31 2.35 15.79
N HIS A 61 1.62 2.36 15.48
CA HIS A 61 2.42 1.16 15.28
C HIS A 61 1.82 0.19 14.25
N MET A 62 1.09 0.73 13.27
CA MET A 62 0.50 -0.04 12.18
C MET A 62 1.43 -0.01 10.96
N TYR A 63 1.31 -1.01 10.10
CA TYR A 63 1.98 -1.05 8.81
C TYR A 63 1.23 -0.20 7.80
N LEU A 64 1.96 0.57 7.00
CA LEU A 64 1.40 1.31 5.87
C LEU A 64 1.81 0.60 4.59
N SER A 65 0.82 0.08 3.88
CA SER A 65 0.97 -0.60 2.61
C SER A 65 0.67 0.35 1.46
N LEU A 66 1.64 0.48 0.55
CA LEU A 66 1.58 1.33 -0.62
C LEU A 66 1.55 0.48 -1.88
N MET A 67 0.55 0.73 -2.72
CA MET A 67 0.39 0.05 -4.01
C MET A 67 0.66 1.07 -5.11
N ILE A 68 1.67 0.80 -5.93
CA ILE A 68 2.26 1.75 -6.87
C ILE A 68 2.32 1.10 -8.25
N VAL A 69 1.90 1.81 -9.29
CA VAL A 69 2.10 1.43 -10.69
C VAL A 69 3.08 2.39 -11.35
N VAL A 70 3.63 2.01 -12.48
CA VAL A 70 4.53 2.86 -13.28
C VAL A 70 3.83 3.21 -14.58
N ASN A 71 3.72 4.50 -14.88
CA ASN A 71 3.11 4.94 -16.14
C ASN A 71 4.14 4.93 -17.30
N ASN A 72 3.67 5.23 -18.52
CA ASN A 72 4.52 5.24 -19.73
C ASN A 72 5.66 6.26 -19.71
N TYR A 73 5.67 7.19 -18.75
CA TYR A 73 6.72 8.18 -18.53
C TYR A 73 7.67 7.76 -17.41
N THR A 74 7.65 6.49 -16.98
CA THR A 74 8.47 5.95 -15.88
C THR A 74 8.21 6.60 -14.52
N HIS A 75 7.07 7.30 -14.36
CA HIS A 75 6.70 7.89 -13.09
C HIS A 75 5.94 6.90 -12.23
N SER A 76 6.33 6.80 -10.96
CA SER A 76 5.59 6.09 -9.92
C SER A 76 4.26 6.79 -9.64
N GLN A 77 3.17 6.03 -9.65
CA GLN A 77 1.82 6.50 -9.40
C GLN A 77 1.19 5.62 -8.32
N MET A 78 0.80 6.21 -7.19
CA MET A 78 0.13 5.47 -6.12
C MET A 78 -1.34 5.20 -6.50
N VAL A 79 -1.73 3.93 -6.49
CA VAL A 79 -3.06 3.46 -6.93
C VAL A 79 -3.97 3.02 -5.77
N ALA A 80 -3.40 2.61 -4.64
CA ALA A 80 -4.17 2.28 -3.46
C ALA A 80 -3.28 2.39 -2.22
N THR A 81 -3.92 2.46 -1.06
CA THR A 81 -3.24 2.51 0.23
C THR A 81 -3.99 1.68 1.24
N ALA A 82 -3.24 1.00 2.12
CA ALA A 82 -3.81 0.34 3.29
C ALA A 82 -3.01 0.66 4.55
N ILE A 83 -3.69 0.64 5.70
CA ILE A 83 -3.09 0.65 7.02
C ILE A 83 -3.57 -0.61 7.75
N VAL A 84 -2.63 -1.42 8.24
CA VAL A 84 -2.95 -2.73 8.83
C VAL A 84 -2.16 -3.01 10.10
N SER A 85 -2.74 -3.76 11.04
CA SER A 85 -2.13 -4.08 12.33
C SER A 85 -1.08 -5.19 12.28
N ASP A 86 -1.04 -5.98 11.20
CA ASP A 86 -0.16 -7.15 11.07
C ASP A 86 0.23 -7.41 9.60
N GLU A 87 1.29 -8.18 9.41
CA GLU A 87 1.83 -8.59 8.09
C GLU A 87 1.52 -10.06 7.79
N THR A 88 0.30 -10.49 8.06
CA THR A 88 -0.13 -11.88 7.79
C THR A 88 -0.56 -12.06 6.34
N LYS A 89 -0.49 -13.31 5.85
CA LYS A 89 -1.00 -13.67 4.53
C LYS A 89 -2.48 -13.27 4.36
N GLU A 90 -3.27 -13.45 5.41
CA GLU A 90 -4.70 -13.11 5.46
C GLU A 90 -4.93 -11.60 5.38
N THR A 91 -3.98 -10.80 5.84
CA THR A 91 -4.01 -9.35 5.68
C THR A 91 -3.70 -8.94 4.25
N TYR A 92 -2.65 -9.50 3.65
CA TYR A 92 -2.31 -9.20 2.25
C TYR A 92 -3.38 -9.68 1.27
N GLN A 93 -3.95 -10.86 1.50
CA GLN A 93 -5.07 -11.36 0.70
C GLN A 93 -6.27 -10.39 0.78
N TRP A 94 -6.61 -9.92 1.98
CA TRP A 94 -7.69 -8.94 2.15
C TRP A 94 -7.42 -7.63 1.38
N ILE A 95 -6.19 -7.11 1.41
CA ILE A 95 -5.82 -5.91 0.65
C ILE A 95 -6.02 -6.13 -0.86
N LEU A 96 -5.55 -7.25 -1.40
CA LEU A 96 -5.68 -7.57 -2.83
C LEU A 96 -7.15 -7.79 -3.23
N GLU A 97 -7.95 -8.43 -2.38
CA GLU A 97 -9.40 -8.58 -2.59
C GLU A 97 -10.12 -7.21 -2.60
N CYS A 98 -9.75 -6.29 -1.72
CA CYS A 98 -10.29 -4.93 -1.75
C CYS A 98 -9.95 -4.20 -3.05
N LEU A 99 -8.71 -4.34 -3.54
CA LEU A 99 -8.29 -3.76 -4.82
C LEU A 99 -9.10 -4.31 -5.99
N LEU A 100 -9.31 -5.62 -6.04
CA LEU A 100 -10.11 -6.27 -7.09
C LEU A 100 -11.56 -5.75 -7.08
N ARG A 101 -12.21 -5.73 -5.90
CA ARG A 101 -13.58 -5.20 -5.78
C ARG A 101 -13.68 -3.75 -6.24
N ALA A 102 -12.71 -2.93 -5.87
CA ALA A 102 -12.71 -1.51 -6.25
C ALA A 102 -12.44 -1.26 -7.74
N THR A 103 -11.90 -2.25 -8.45
CA THR A 103 -11.42 -2.10 -9.83
C THR A 103 -12.16 -3.01 -10.81
N ASN A 104 -13.37 -3.47 -10.44
CA ASN A 104 -14.21 -4.37 -11.24
C ASN A 104 -13.47 -5.66 -11.64
N ASP A 105 -12.81 -6.28 -10.67
CA ASP A 105 -12.08 -7.55 -10.80
C ASP A 105 -10.93 -7.53 -11.84
N LEU A 106 -10.40 -6.34 -12.13
CA LEU A 106 -9.25 -6.18 -13.01
C LEU A 106 -7.96 -6.67 -12.32
N ALA A 107 -7.55 -7.88 -12.68
CA ALA A 107 -6.42 -8.56 -12.04
C ALA A 107 -5.06 -8.06 -12.53
N LEU A 108 -4.17 -7.83 -11.56
CA LEU A 108 -2.73 -7.65 -11.73
C LEU A 108 -2.07 -8.82 -12.50
N ARG A 109 -1.07 -8.53 -13.33
CA ARG A 109 -0.25 -9.58 -13.98
C ARG A 109 1.05 -9.86 -13.23
N VAL A 110 1.77 -8.84 -12.79
CA VAL A 110 3.08 -8.99 -12.13
C VAL A 110 3.19 -8.15 -10.87
N LEU A 111 3.42 -8.80 -9.73
CA LEU A 111 3.68 -8.17 -8.44
C LEU A 111 5.18 -8.10 -8.14
N PHE A 112 5.69 -6.89 -7.93
CA PHE A 112 7.00 -6.66 -7.32
C PHE A 112 6.82 -6.31 -5.85
N THR A 113 7.44 -7.08 -4.97
CA THR A 113 7.41 -6.88 -3.51
C THR A 113 8.72 -7.39 -2.91
N ASP A 114 9.06 -6.93 -1.72
CA ASP A 114 10.26 -7.30 -0.97
C ASP A 114 10.09 -8.58 -0.12
N ALA A 115 9.18 -9.47 -0.51
CA ALA A 115 8.87 -10.69 0.21
C ALA A 115 10.11 -11.58 0.49
N PRO A 116 10.31 -12.06 1.75
CA PRO A 116 11.45 -12.85 2.22
C PRO A 116 11.83 -14.10 1.41
N SER A 117 10.90 -14.63 0.62
CA SER A 117 11.04 -15.90 -0.09
C SER A 117 11.31 -15.76 -1.59
N THR A 118 11.44 -14.54 -2.10
CA THR A 118 11.74 -14.27 -3.52
C THR A 118 13.17 -13.78 -3.69
N LYS A 119 13.74 -13.86 -4.90
CA LYS A 119 15.04 -13.22 -5.17
C LYS A 119 14.88 -11.71 -4.92
N HIS A 120 15.39 -11.25 -3.78
CA HIS A 120 15.24 -9.89 -3.32
C HIS A 120 15.82 -8.90 -4.33
N ASN A 121 14.93 -8.10 -4.95
CA ASN A 121 15.32 -6.82 -5.51
C ASN A 121 15.14 -5.80 -4.39
N TYR A 122 16.16 -5.60 -3.56
CA TYR A 122 16.11 -4.56 -2.54
C TYR A 122 15.93 -3.21 -3.22
N CYS A 123 14.97 -2.42 -2.72
CA CYS A 123 14.81 -1.03 -3.16
C CYS A 123 16.14 -0.29 -3.00
N ILE A 124 16.56 0.45 -4.03
CA ILE A 124 17.80 1.23 -4.02
C ILE A 124 17.84 2.16 -2.80
N TRP A 125 16.70 2.70 -2.39
CA TRP A 125 16.59 3.51 -1.18
C TRP A 125 16.87 2.72 0.10
N HIS A 126 16.34 1.50 0.24
CA HIS A 126 16.64 0.63 1.38
C HIS A 126 18.13 0.25 1.42
N ILE A 127 18.74 -0.04 0.27
CA ILE A 127 20.18 -0.27 0.16
C ILE A 127 20.93 0.98 0.63
N HIS A 128 20.58 2.16 0.10
CA HIS A 128 21.24 3.41 0.43
C HIS A 128 21.15 3.75 1.93
N LYS A 129 19.96 3.64 2.53
CA LYS A 129 19.77 3.84 3.98
C LYS A 129 20.54 2.83 4.82
N ASN A 130 20.61 1.58 4.38
CA ASN A 130 21.39 0.56 5.07
C ASN A 130 22.89 0.86 5.01
N LEU A 131 23.38 1.31 3.84
CA LEU A 131 24.76 1.76 3.66
C LEU A 131 25.05 2.94 4.59
N GLU A 132 24.27 4.02 4.57
CA GLU A 132 24.46 5.17 5.47
C GLU A 132 24.51 4.78 6.96
N LYS A 133 23.67 3.82 7.38
CA LYS A 133 23.56 3.43 8.79
C LYS A 133 24.73 2.55 9.25
N ASN A 134 25.16 1.61 8.43
CA ASN A 134 26.10 0.56 8.84
C ASN A 134 27.52 0.81 8.34
N LEU A 135 27.67 1.53 7.24
CA LEU A 135 28.94 1.92 6.68
C LEU A 135 28.97 3.44 6.78
N ASN A 136 29.77 3.97 7.71
CA ASN A 136 29.94 5.40 7.95
C ASN A 136 30.68 6.09 6.79
N ILE A 137 30.28 5.79 5.55
CA ILE A 137 30.86 6.24 4.30
C ILE A 137 30.14 7.55 3.97
N PRO A 138 30.83 8.69 3.99
CA PRO A 138 30.29 9.90 3.39
C PRO A 138 30.21 9.65 1.89
N ILE A 139 28.99 9.65 1.35
CA ILE A 139 28.74 9.51 -0.08
C ILE A 139 28.57 10.93 -0.63
N LEU A 140 29.43 11.27 -1.60
CA LEU A 140 29.59 12.51 -2.37
C LEU A 140 28.52 13.62 -2.18
#